data_AF-A0A399JBC6-F1
#
_entry.id   AF-A0A399JBC6-F1
#
_cell.length_a   1.000
_cell.length_b   1.000
_cell.length_c   1.000
_cell.angle_alpha   90.00
_cell.angle_beta   90.00
_cell.angle_gamma   90.00
#
_symmetry.space_group_name_H-M   'P 1'
#
loop_
_entity.id
_entity.type
_entity.pdbx_description
1 polymer ?
#
loop_
_entity_poly.entity_id
_entity_poly.type
_entity_poly.pdbx_seq_one_letter_code
_entity_poly.pdbx_strand_id
1 'polypeptide(L)'
;MEYRLVPILPSGSAYPARAANALYCVADKDPAGFLPAMKALYADQRERSDEELASVVTQAGGPDVSECIARGTFRPYAAVSKGNMLLDGVPGTPAIFMNGEEFDGASFDEFKAWVEERF
;
A
#
# COMPACT_ATOMS: atom_id res chain seq x y z
N MET A 1 -2.06 10.09 -9.18
CA MET A 1 -2.40 8.71 -8.80
C MET A 1 -2.26 8.61 -7.29
N GLU A 2 -3.25 8.04 -6.61
CA GLU A 2 -3.29 7.91 -5.15
C GLU A 2 -3.20 6.43 -4.78
N TYR A 3 -2.54 6.12 -3.66
CA TYR A 3 -2.49 4.77 -3.08
C TYR A 3 -2.90 4.83 -1.61
N ARG A 4 -3.90 4.04 -1.23
CA ARG A 4 -4.34 3.87 0.15
C ARG A 4 -4.00 2.46 0.62
N LEU A 5 -3.08 2.34 1.56
CA LEU A 5 -2.68 1.05 2.12
C LEU A 5 -3.59 0.72 3.31
N VAL A 6 -4.35 -0.37 3.18
CA VAL A 6 -5.38 -0.77 4.14
C VAL A 6 -5.02 -2.14 4.75
N PRO A 7 -4.55 -2.19 6.01
CA PRO A 7 -4.15 -3.45 6.66
C PRO A 7 -5.37 -4.25 7.16
N ILE A 8 -6.19 -4.77 6.23
CA ILE A 8 -7.43 -5.50 6.54
C ILE A 8 -7.22 -6.99 6.83
N LEU A 9 -6.14 -7.58 6.32
CA LEU A 9 -5.88 -9.02 6.48
C LEU A 9 -5.43 -9.36 7.92
N PRO A 10 -5.96 -10.43 8.52
CA PRO A 10 -5.49 -10.90 9.82
C PRO A 10 -4.07 -11.47 9.71
N SER A 11 -3.23 -11.20 10.70
CA SER A 11 -1.86 -11.72 10.79
C SER A 11 -1.41 -11.75 12.26
N GLY A 12 -0.80 -12.86 12.68
CA GLY A 12 -0.26 -13.00 14.04
C GLY A 12 0.93 -12.07 14.32
N SER A 13 1.68 -11.70 13.28
CA SER A 13 2.80 -10.74 13.37
C SER A 13 2.39 -9.31 13.06
N ALA A 14 1.08 -9.05 12.86
CA ALA A 14 0.53 -7.79 12.36
C ALA A 14 1.20 -7.33 11.05
N TYR A 15 1.63 -8.27 10.20
CA TYR A 15 2.41 -7.98 9.00
C TYR A 15 1.78 -6.93 8.07
N PRO A 16 0.49 -6.97 7.73
CA PRO A 16 -0.11 -5.97 6.85
C PRO A 16 0.04 -4.53 7.39
N ALA A 17 -0.08 -4.34 8.70
CA ALA A 17 0.10 -3.03 9.33
C ALA A 17 1.57 -2.58 9.36
N ARG A 18 2.52 -3.52 9.56
CA ARG A 18 3.96 -3.24 9.50
C ARG A 18 4.42 -2.90 8.09
N ALA A 19 3.94 -3.64 7.08
CA ALA A 19 4.21 -3.37 5.67
C ALA A 19 3.62 -2.02 5.23
N ALA A 20 2.39 -1.70 5.64
CA ALA A 20 1.80 -0.39 5.38
C ALA A 20 2.62 0.75 6.03
N ASN A 21 3.04 0.57 7.29
CA ASN A 21 3.92 1.51 7.98
C ASN A 21 5.24 1.73 7.22
N ALA A 22 5.90 0.66 6.76
CA ALA A 22 7.14 0.75 5.99
C ALA A 22 6.97 1.56 4.70
N LEU A 23 5.91 1.31 3.94
CA LEU A 23 5.63 2.05 2.72
C LEU A 23 5.27 3.52 2.99
N TYR A 24 4.55 3.83 4.07
CA TYR A 24 4.33 5.22 4.47
C TYR A 24 5.62 5.91 4.95
N CYS A 25 6.51 5.20 5.64
CA CYS A 25 7.85 5.73 5.96
C CYS A 25 8.65 6.07 4.69
N VAL A 26 8.54 5.26 3.63
CA VAL A 26 9.12 5.58 2.34
C VAL A 26 8.47 6.83 1.75
N ALA A 27 7.13 6.88 1.70
CA ALA A 27 6.42 8.04 1.14
C ALA A 27 6.75 9.36 1.84
N ASP A 28 6.94 9.33 3.17
CA ASP A 28 7.33 10.51 3.97
C ASP A 28 8.75 10.97 3.67
N LYS A 29 9.70 10.03 3.55
CA LYS A 29 11.13 10.34 3.40
C LYS A 29 11.56 10.55 1.94
N ASP A 30 10.99 9.78 1.02
CA ASP A 30 11.23 9.81 -0.42
C ASP A 30 9.98 9.33 -1.18
N PRO A 31 9.07 10.24 -1.54
CA PRO A 31 7.86 9.91 -2.30
C PRO A 31 8.13 9.14 -3.60
N ALA A 32 9.26 9.38 -4.27
CA ALA A 32 9.59 8.70 -5.52
C ALA A 32 9.93 7.21 -5.31
N GLY A 33 10.46 6.87 -4.13
CA GLY A 33 10.78 5.49 -3.74
C GLY A 33 9.56 4.63 -3.38
N PHE A 34 8.38 5.23 -3.18
CA PHE A 34 7.18 4.50 -2.74
C PHE A 34 6.77 3.41 -3.73
N LEU A 35 6.67 3.76 -5.01
CA LEU A 35 6.20 2.83 -6.04
C LEU A 35 7.15 1.65 -6.27
N PRO A 36 8.47 1.86 -6.41
CA PRO A 36 9.44 0.77 -6.45
C PRO A 36 9.37 -0.15 -5.23
N ALA A 37 9.31 0.41 -4.02
CA ALA A 37 9.22 -0.38 -2.79
C ALA A 37 7.92 -1.19 -2.72
N MET A 38 6.78 -0.58 -3.08
CA MET A 38 5.50 -1.28 -3.13
C MET A 38 5.55 -2.43 -4.13
N LYS A 39 6.05 -2.20 -5.36
CA LYS A 39 6.21 -3.25 -6.38
C LYS A 39 7.09 -4.39 -5.88
N ALA A 40 8.20 -4.09 -5.20
CA ALA A 40 9.08 -5.11 -4.64
C ALA A 40 8.38 -5.98 -3.58
N LEU A 41 7.55 -5.39 -2.72
CA LEU A 41 6.77 -6.15 -1.74
C LEU A 41 5.67 -7.02 -2.38
N TYR A 42 5.04 -6.55 -3.47
CA TYR A 42 4.03 -7.33 -4.20
C TYR A 42 4.65 -8.42 -5.11
N ALA A 43 5.90 -8.27 -5.53
CA ALA A 43 6.59 -9.29 -6.34
C ALA A 43 6.87 -10.59 -5.56
N ASP A 44 6.99 -10.51 -4.24
CA ASP A 44 7.12 -11.66 -3.33
C ASP A 44 6.21 -11.46 -2.11
N GLN A 45 4.99 -11.99 -2.16
CA GLN A 45 4.00 -11.79 -1.10
C GLN A 45 4.17 -12.81 0.03
N ARG A 46 5.12 -12.55 0.90
CA ARG A 46 5.32 -13.27 2.17
C ARG A 46 5.38 -12.31 3.35
N GLU A 47 5.12 -12.82 4.55
CA GLU A 47 5.40 -12.05 5.76
C GLU A 47 6.91 -11.81 5.90
N ARG A 48 7.27 -10.64 6.42
CA ARG A 48 8.66 -10.20 6.63
C ARG A 48 8.86 -9.57 8.00
N SER A 49 10.06 -9.67 8.54
CA SER A 49 10.48 -8.86 9.70
C SER A 49 10.60 -7.38 9.33
N ASP A 50 10.80 -6.52 10.33
CA ASP A 50 11.00 -5.08 10.10
C ASP A 50 12.32 -4.80 9.38
N GLU A 51 13.36 -5.57 9.68
CA GLU A 51 14.66 -5.53 9.02
C GLU A 51 14.53 -5.97 7.56
N GLU A 52 13.77 -7.03 7.29
CA GLU A 52 13.49 -7.47 5.92
C GLU A 52 12.69 -6.43 5.14
N LEU A 53 11.71 -5.74 5.77
CA LEU A 53 10.99 -4.63 5.14
C LEU A 53 11.93 -3.47 4.78
N ALA A 54 12.81 -3.04 5.69
CA ALA A 54 13.81 -2.01 5.42
C ALA A 54 14.79 -2.44 4.30
N SER A 55 15.16 -3.73 4.28
CA SER A 55 16.02 -4.31 3.25
C SER A 55 15.35 -4.29 1.87
N VAL A 56 14.07 -4.62 1.77
CA VAL A 56 13.32 -4.53 0.50
C VAL A 56 13.28 -3.08 -0.01
N VAL A 57 13.05 -2.11 0.87
CA VAL A 57 13.04 -0.69 0.50
C VAL A 57 14.39 -0.26 -0.09
N THR A 58 15.50 -0.57 0.59
CA THR A 58 16.83 -0.19 0.13
C THR A 58 17.25 -0.91 -1.15
N GLN A 59 16.92 -2.20 -1.30
CA GLN A 59 17.13 -2.95 -2.54
C GLN A 59 16.31 -2.40 -3.71
N ALA A 60 15.15 -1.81 -3.45
CA ALA A 60 14.34 -1.12 -4.45
C ALA A 60 14.85 0.31 -4.78
N GLY A 61 16.00 0.72 -4.20
CA GLY A 61 16.59 2.04 -4.40
C GLY A 61 15.99 3.14 -3.51
N GLY A 62 15.15 2.78 -2.55
CA GLY A 62 14.55 3.71 -1.59
C GLY A 62 15.47 4.07 -0.42
N PRO A 63 15.05 5.02 0.44
CA PRO A 63 15.84 5.48 1.56
C PRO A 63 15.87 4.45 2.70
N ASP A 64 16.85 4.57 3.60
CA ASP A 64 16.80 3.84 4.87
C ASP A 64 15.63 4.36 5.72
N VAL A 65 14.68 3.47 6.02
CA VAL A 65 13.48 3.72 6.82
C VAL A 65 13.44 2.88 8.09
N SER A 66 14.52 2.19 8.44
CA SER A 66 14.60 1.25 9.57
C SER A 66 14.09 1.85 10.89
N GLU A 67 14.54 3.05 11.24
CA GLU A 67 14.13 3.75 12.46
C GLU A 67 12.64 4.12 12.46
N CYS A 68 12.11 4.54 11.31
CA CYS A 68 10.67 4.84 11.16
C CYS A 68 9.82 3.57 11.26
N ILE A 69 10.32 2.45 10.72
CA ILE A 69 9.68 1.14 10.85
C ILE A 69 9.63 0.72 12.32
N ALA A 70 10.78 0.74 13.00
CA ALA A 70 10.91 0.30 14.39
C ALA A 70 10.03 1.12 15.35
N ARG A 71 9.86 2.43 15.10
CA ARG A 71 8.94 3.28 15.87
C ARG A 71 7.47 3.02 15.58
N GLY A 72 7.16 2.41 14.44
CA GLY A 72 5.77 2.26 13.97
C GLY A 72 5.10 3.60 13.70
N THR A 73 5.86 4.60 13.22
CA THR A 73 5.44 6.01 13.06
C THR A 73 4.08 6.17 12.38
N PHE A 74 3.81 5.37 11.35
CA PHE A 74 2.60 5.41 10.52
C PHE A 74 1.63 4.26 10.80
N ARG A 75 1.84 3.44 11.84
CA ARG A 75 0.84 2.43 12.26
C ARG A 75 -0.52 3.05 12.58
N PRO A 76 -0.61 4.20 13.29
CA PRO A 76 -1.89 4.87 13.49
C PRO A 76 -2.53 5.33 12.18
N TYR A 77 -1.74 5.85 11.23
CA TYR A 77 -2.24 6.27 9.92
C TYR A 77 -2.79 5.10 9.10
N ALA A 78 -2.10 3.95 9.11
CA ALA A 78 -2.60 2.73 8.47
C ALA A 78 -3.93 2.25 9.09
N ALA A 79 -4.10 2.39 10.41
CA ALA A 79 -5.37 2.09 11.08
C ALA A 79 -6.50 3.04 10.66
N VAL A 80 -6.21 4.35 10.53
CA VAL A 80 -7.16 5.34 9.99
C VAL A 80 -7.53 5.01 8.55
N SER A 81 -6.56 4.66 7.70
CA SER A 81 -6.84 4.27 6.31
C SER A 81 -7.77 3.06 6.23
N LYS A 82 -7.59 2.06 7.10
CA LYS A 82 -8.53 0.94 7.24
C LYS A 82 -9.92 1.40 7.69
N GLY A 83 -9.99 2.31 8.66
CA GLY A 83 -11.27 2.89 9.12
C GLY A 83 -12.02 3.59 7.99
N ASN A 84 -11.33 4.41 7.19
CA ASN A 84 -11.90 5.11 6.05
C ASN A 84 -12.41 4.13 4.98
N MET A 85 -11.65 3.08 4.67
CA MET A 85 -12.11 2.02 3.75
C MET A 85 -13.48 1.45 4.16
N LEU A 86 -13.67 1.18 5.46
CA LEU A 86 -14.93 0.64 5.97
C LEU A 86 -16.07 1.67 5.91
N LEU A 87 -15.78 2.94 6.20
CA LEU A 87 -16.76 4.02 6.12
C LEU A 87 -17.20 4.31 4.68
N ASP A 88 -16.26 4.24 3.75
CA ASP A 88 -16.48 4.46 2.32
C ASP A 88 -17.16 3.26 1.64
N GLY A 89 -17.37 2.15 2.36
CA GLY A 89 -18.04 0.95 1.84
C GLY A 89 -17.21 0.17 0.83
N VAL A 90 -15.89 0.38 0.78
CA VAL A 90 -15.00 -0.31 -0.16
C VAL A 90 -14.96 -1.81 0.20
N PRO A 91 -15.34 -2.71 -0.73
CA PRO A 91 -15.65 -4.11 -0.39
C PRO A 91 -14.41 -4.97 -0.14
N GLY A 92 -13.24 -4.55 -0.62
CA GLY A 92 -12.02 -5.35 -0.50
C GLY A 92 -10.80 -4.70 -1.15
N THR A 93 -9.77 -5.52 -1.34
CA THR A 93 -8.53 -5.13 -2.03
C THR A 93 -8.19 -6.16 -3.12
N PRO A 94 -7.66 -5.74 -4.27
CA PRO A 94 -7.54 -4.35 -4.72
C PRO A 94 -8.91 -3.72 -5.01
N ALA A 95 -9.03 -2.41 -4.89
CA ALA A 95 -10.17 -1.61 -5.34
C ALA A 95 -9.63 -0.39 -6.09
N ILE A 96 -10.14 -0.12 -7.29
CA ILE A 96 -9.63 0.90 -8.21
C ILE A 96 -10.74 1.91 -8.45
N PHE A 97 -10.38 3.19 -8.35
CA PHE A 97 -11.32 4.29 -8.52
C PHE A 97 -10.80 5.31 -9.53
N MET A 98 -11.70 5.91 -10.30
CA MET A 98 -11.42 7.09 -11.12
C MET A 98 -12.48 8.15 -10.85
N ASN A 99 -12.04 9.35 -10.43
CA ASN A 99 -12.93 10.47 -10.07
C ASN A 99 -14.07 10.08 -9.09
N GLY A 100 -13.82 9.12 -8.20
CA GLY A 100 -14.79 8.64 -7.22
C GLY A 100 -15.67 7.47 -7.69
N GLU A 101 -15.62 7.09 -8.97
CA GLU A 101 -16.32 5.91 -9.48
C GLU A 101 -15.43 4.67 -9.33
N GLU A 102 -15.98 3.60 -8.75
CA GLU A 102 -15.30 2.30 -8.63
C GLU A 102 -15.31 1.57 -9.97
N PHE A 103 -14.17 1.00 -10.33
CA PHE A 103 -14.06 0.06 -11.44
C PHE A 103 -14.41 -1.36 -10.97
N ASP A 104 -15.40 -1.97 -11.59
CA ASP A 104 -15.95 -3.29 -11.24
C ASP A 104 -15.47 -4.44 -12.17
N GLY A 105 -14.61 -4.14 -13.14
CA GLY A 105 -14.04 -5.12 -14.06
C GLY A 105 -12.85 -5.91 -13.48
N ALA A 106 -12.35 -6.86 -14.27
CA ALA A 106 -11.36 -7.84 -13.85
C ALA A 106 -10.02 -7.76 -14.60
N SER A 107 -9.96 -7.00 -15.71
CA SER A 107 -8.74 -6.91 -16.54
C SER A 107 -8.30 -5.47 -16.80
N PHE A 108 -7.02 -5.32 -17.17
CA PHE A 108 -6.49 -4.02 -17.57
C PHE A 108 -7.08 -3.51 -18.88
N ASP A 109 -7.46 -4.39 -19.81
CA ASP A 109 -8.10 -3.98 -21.06
C ASP A 109 -9.53 -3.46 -20.80
N GLU A 110 -10.28 -4.10 -19.90
CA GLU A 110 -11.57 -3.58 -19.43
C GLU A 110 -11.40 -2.23 -18.71
N PHE A 111 -10.37 -2.10 -17.86
CA PHE A 111 -10.08 -0.83 -17.19
C PHE A 111 -9.78 0.26 -18.22
N LYS A 112 -8.97 -0.03 -19.23
CA LYS A 112 -8.61 0.93 -20.27
C LYS A 112 -9.84 1.39 -21.06
N ALA A 113 -10.68 0.45 -21.51
CA ALA A 113 -11.93 0.77 -22.19
C ALA A 113 -12.86 1.60 -21.30
N TRP A 114 -13.03 1.21 -20.04
CA TRP A 114 -13.86 1.93 -19.06
C TRP A 114 -13.41 3.38 -18.84
N VAL A 115 -12.10 3.63 -18.81
CA VAL A 115 -11.55 4.99 -18.72
C VAL A 115 -11.81 5.78 -19.99
N GLU A 116 -11.46 5.23 -21.17
CA GLU A 116 -11.59 5.91 -22.47
C GLU A 116 -13.04 6.27 -22.83
N GLU A 117 -14.02 5.49 -22.33
CA GLU A 117 -15.44 5.75 -22.57
C GLU A 117 -16.02 6.85 -21.65
N ARG A 118 -15.40 7.13 -20.50
CA ARG A 118 -15.98 7.98 -19.44
C ARG A 118 -15.21 9.28 -19.18
N PHE A 119 -13.92 9.32 -19.46
CA PHE A 119 -13.01 10.41 -19.08
C PHE A 119 -12.06 10.80 -20.22
#